data_AF-A0A957I1T6-F1
#
_entry.id   AF-A0A957I1T6-F1
#
_cell.length_a   1.000
_cell.length_b   1.000
_cell.length_c   1.000
_cell.angle_alpha   90.00
_cell.angle_beta   90.00
_cell.angle_gamma   90.00
#
_symmetry.space_group_name_H-M   'P 1'
#
loop_
_entity.id
_entity.type
_entity.pdbx_description
1 polymer ?
#
loop_
_entity_poly.entity_id
_entity_poly.type
_entity_poly.pdbx_seq_one_letter_code
_entity_poly.pdbx_strand_id
1 'polypeptide(L)'
;MSPAPRHASLMRGWFCLLTLFLAACGGAAAQPTPTPTRDPIVVHGETVFNLHCATCHATAPDTIIVGPSLAGVAERAGTRDANLTAKQYIEISILRPDAYLVAGFPNAMPADLGKKLTSEELDAVVTFLLTLK
;
A
#
# COMPACT_ATOMS: atom_id res chain seq x y z
N MET A 1 -61.30 -24.24 3.79
CA MET A 1 -61.00 -23.33 4.91
C MET A 1 -61.19 -24.12 6.20
N SER A 2 -60.06 -24.43 6.85
CA SER A 2 -59.98 -25.22 8.09
C SER A 2 -60.48 -24.42 9.31
N PRO A 3 -60.80 -25.12 10.41
CA PRO A 3 -61.63 -24.61 11.50
C PRO A 3 -60.83 -23.91 12.61
N ALA A 4 -61.53 -22.98 13.29
CA ALA A 4 -61.74 -22.81 14.73
C ALA A 4 -60.66 -23.15 15.81
N PRO A 5 -60.78 -22.52 17.00
CA PRO A 5 -59.69 -21.98 17.83
C PRO A 5 -59.36 -22.87 19.04
N ARG A 6 -58.23 -22.62 19.73
CA ARG A 6 -57.97 -23.20 21.06
C ARG A 6 -57.19 -22.30 22.02
N HIS A 7 -57.94 -21.83 23.01
CA HIS A 7 -57.69 -21.89 24.46
C HIS A 7 -56.43 -21.26 25.06
N ALA A 8 -56.71 -20.24 25.86
CA ALA A 8 -55.88 -19.71 26.91
C ALA A 8 -55.68 -20.68 28.09
N SER A 9 -54.59 -20.40 28.80
CA SER A 9 -54.46 -20.39 30.27
C SER A 9 -53.71 -21.53 30.97
N LEU A 10 -52.66 -21.08 31.66
CA LEU A 10 -52.16 -21.47 32.98
C LEU A 10 -51.49 -22.84 33.12
N MET A 11 -50.36 -22.83 33.86
CA MET A 11 -49.94 -23.76 34.95
C MET A 11 -48.40 -23.64 35.07
N ARG A 12 -47.88 -22.70 35.89
CA ARG A 12 -47.30 -22.97 37.22
C ARG A 12 -46.49 -24.28 37.28
N GLY A 13 -45.16 -24.15 37.18
CA GLY A 13 -44.19 -25.23 37.37
C GLY A 13 -42.90 -24.70 37.99
N TRP A 14 -42.94 -24.55 39.31
CA TRP A 14 -41.85 -24.61 40.27
C TRP A 14 -40.53 -25.20 39.73
N PHE A 15 -39.50 -24.37 39.54
CA PHE A 15 -38.12 -24.85 39.41
C PHE A 15 -37.25 -24.19 40.47
N CYS A 16 -36.78 -25.03 41.39
CA CYS A 16 -35.94 -24.67 42.53
C CYS A 16 -34.67 -23.94 42.11
N LEU A 17 -34.36 -22.91 42.89
CA LEU A 17 -33.02 -22.45 43.21
C LEU A 17 -32.03 -23.63 43.39
N LEU A 18 -30.84 -23.55 42.79
CA LEU A 18 -29.59 -23.57 43.55
C LEU A 18 -28.40 -23.19 42.66
N THR A 19 -27.68 -22.19 43.14
CA THR A 19 -26.49 -21.54 42.60
C THR A 19 -25.31 -22.49 42.43
N LEU A 20 -24.65 -22.47 41.27
CA LEU A 20 -23.23 -22.79 41.16
C LEU A 20 -22.53 -21.69 40.35
N PHE A 21 -21.96 -20.73 41.10
CA PHE A 21 -20.94 -19.81 40.62
C PHE A 21 -19.72 -20.64 40.19
N LEU A 22 -19.43 -20.72 38.89
CA LEU A 22 -18.13 -21.16 38.41
C LEU A 22 -17.35 -19.96 37.88
N ALA A 23 -16.21 -19.74 38.53
CA ALA A 23 -15.32 -18.62 38.41
C ALA A 23 -14.87 -18.33 36.98
N ALA A 24 -14.88 -17.04 36.65
CA ALA A 24 -14.17 -16.47 35.53
C ALA A 24 -12.65 -16.66 35.71
N CYS A 25 -12.00 -17.33 34.76
CA CYS A 25 -10.59 -17.14 34.48
C CYS A 25 -10.49 -16.37 33.16
N GLY A 26 -10.25 -15.06 33.30
CA GLY A 26 -9.96 -14.17 32.19
C GLY A 26 -8.60 -14.50 31.60
N GLY A 27 -8.61 -15.21 30.49
CA GLY A 27 -7.52 -15.20 29.53
C GLY A 27 -8.02 -14.44 28.30
N ALA A 28 -7.92 -13.11 28.31
CA ALA A 28 -7.99 -12.36 27.07
C ALA A 28 -6.74 -12.73 26.26
N ALA A 29 -6.85 -13.80 25.47
CA ALA A 29 -5.89 -14.05 24.41
C ALA A 29 -5.83 -12.77 23.58
N ALA A 30 -4.68 -12.11 23.58
CA ALA A 30 -4.45 -10.97 22.70
C ALA A 30 -4.80 -11.43 21.28
N GLN A 31 -5.86 -10.89 20.71
CA GLN A 31 -6.15 -11.13 19.30
C GLN A 31 -4.96 -10.61 18.51
N PRO A 32 -4.40 -11.39 17.56
CA PRO A 32 -3.31 -10.90 16.74
C PRO A 32 -3.76 -9.60 16.07
N THR A 33 -3.05 -8.52 16.34
CA THR A 33 -3.30 -7.24 15.68
C THR A 33 -3.16 -7.49 14.18
N PRO A 34 -4.17 -7.16 13.35
CA PRO A 34 -4.05 -7.36 11.91
C PRO A 34 -2.86 -6.55 11.42
N THR A 35 -1.91 -7.21 10.76
CA THR A 35 -0.82 -6.54 10.06
C THR A 35 -1.46 -5.56 9.07
N PRO A 36 -1.07 -4.27 9.06
CA PRO A 36 -1.59 -3.32 8.08
C PRO A 36 -1.37 -3.85 6.68
N THR A 37 -2.45 -4.08 5.94
CA THR A 37 -2.37 -4.40 4.51
C THR A 37 -1.85 -3.16 3.79
N ARG A 38 -0.79 -3.31 2.99
CA ARG A 38 -0.26 -2.22 2.17
C ARG A 38 -1.32 -1.81 1.13
N ASP A 39 -1.36 -0.52 0.82
CA ASP A 39 -2.24 0.02 -0.22
C ASP A 39 -2.03 -0.74 -1.55
N PRO A 40 -3.09 -1.30 -2.17
CA PRO A 40 -3.00 -2.00 -3.45
C PRO A 40 -2.25 -1.23 -4.54
N ILE A 41 -2.40 0.11 -4.61
CA ILE A 41 -1.70 0.90 -5.64
C ILE A 41 -0.18 0.90 -5.42
N VAL A 42 0.26 0.90 -4.17
CA VAL A 42 1.69 0.84 -3.82
C VAL A 42 2.25 -0.54 -4.15
N VAL A 43 1.48 -1.60 -3.91
CA VAL A 43 1.89 -2.98 -4.26
C VAL A 43 1.98 -3.15 -5.78
N HIS A 44 1.03 -2.60 -6.52
CA HIS A 44 1.09 -2.58 -7.97
C HIS A 44 2.30 -1.77 -8.47
N GLY A 45 2.53 -0.59 -7.91
CA GLY A 45 3.67 0.26 -8.24
C GLY A 45 5.02 -0.41 -7.99
N GLU A 46 5.15 -1.17 -6.90
CA GLU A 46 6.35 -1.98 -6.62
C GLU A 46 6.56 -3.07 -7.69
N THR A 47 5.47 -3.65 -8.20
CA THR A 47 5.54 -4.63 -9.30
C THR A 47 6.04 -3.98 -10.59
N VAL A 48 5.48 -2.81 -10.94
CA VAL A 48 5.92 -2.02 -12.11
C VAL A 48 7.39 -1.60 -11.96
N PHE A 49 7.79 -1.17 -10.77
CA PHE A 49 9.19 -0.83 -10.46
C PHE A 49 10.13 -2.01 -10.75
N ASN A 50 9.78 -3.21 -10.29
CA ASN A 50 10.60 -4.40 -10.48
C ASN A 50 10.73 -4.79 -11.95
N LEU A 51 9.69 -4.58 -12.75
CA LEU A 51 9.68 -4.90 -14.19
C LEU A 51 10.46 -3.90 -15.04
N HIS A 52 10.41 -2.61 -14.68
CA HIS A 52 10.84 -1.53 -15.58
C HIS A 52 12.01 -0.68 -15.05
N CYS A 53 12.25 -0.67 -13.74
CA CYS A 53 13.17 0.27 -13.10
C CYS A 53 14.34 -0.44 -12.39
N ALA A 54 14.07 -1.59 -11.76
CA ALA A 54 15.00 -2.28 -10.87
C ALA A 54 16.28 -2.78 -11.56
N THR A 55 16.28 -2.94 -12.89
CA THR A 55 17.50 -3.28 -13.65
C THR A 55 18.55 -2.17 -13.58
N CYS A 56 18.15 -0.92 -13.36
CA CYS A 56 19.05 0.24 -13.38
C CYS A 56 19.10 0.99 -12.06
N HIS A 57 18.05 0.90 -11.24
CA HIS A 57 17.91 1.66 -10.00
C HIS A 57 17.70 0.73 -8.81
N ALA A 58 18.49 0.92 -7.75
CA ALA A 58 18.23 0.29 -6.46
C ALA A 58 17.33 1.16 -5.59
N THR A 59 16.55 0.53 -4.71
CA THR A 59 15.82 1.22 -3.63
C THR A 59 16.60 1.25 -2.32
N ALA A 60 17.75 0.57 -2.25
CA ALA A 60 18.67 0.61 -1.13
C ALA A 60 19.54 1.88 -1.18
N PRO A 61 19.83 2.53 -0.05
CA PRO A 61 20.71 3.71 0.01
C PRO A 61 22.08 3.45 -0.64
N ASP A 62 22.62 4.47 -1.29
CA ASP A 62 23.97 4.52 -1.88
C ASP A 62 24.32 3.38 -2.86
N THR A 63 23.33 2.61 -3.28
CA THR A 63 23.51 1.48 -4.18
C THR A 63 23.31 1.93 -5.63
N ILE A 64 24.37 1.88 -6.42
CA ILE A 64 24.37 2.23 -7.85
C ILE A 64 24.38 0.93 -8.66
N ILE A 65 23.45 0.81 -9.62
CA ILE A 65 23.46 -0.28 -10.62
C ILE A 65 23.88 0.30 -11.97
N VAL A 66 23.04 1.19 -12.53
CA VAL A 66 23.34 1.99 -13.73
C VAL A 66 23.00 3.46 -13.45
N GLY A 67 21.82 3.69 -12.88
CA GLY A 67 21.37 5.00 -12.40
C GLY A 67 21.58 5.15 -10.88
N PRO A 68 21.27 6.35 -10.35
CA PRO A 68 21.36 6.62 -8.91
C PRO A 68 20.38 5.77 -8.10
N SER A 69 20.69 5.55 -6.82
CA SER A 69 19.72 5.00 -5.88
C SER A 69 18.46 5.88 -5.78
N LEU A 70 17.31 5.22 -5.63
CA LEU A 70 16.01 5.85 -5.40
C LEU A 70 15.56 5.79 -3.93
N ALA A 71 16.39 5.28 -3.01
CA ALA A 71 16.18 5.48 -1.58
C ALA A 71 16.04 6.97 -1.29
N GLY A 72 14.98 7.44 -0.62
CA GLY A 72 14.74 8.87 -0.38
C GLY A 72 14.44 9.72 -1.61
N VAL A 73 14.01 9.12 -2.72
CA VAL A 73 13.65 9.90 -3.92
C VAL A 73 12.46 10.82 -3.68
N ALA A 74 11.51 10.45 -2.82
CA ALA A 74 10.34 11.28 -2.53
C ALA A 74 10.76 12.65 -1.95
N GLU A 75 11.70 12.64 -1.00
CA GLU A 75 12.21 13.85 -0.37
C GLU A 75 13.07 14.66 -1.33
N ARG A 76 14.01 14.00 -2.03
CA ARG A 76 14.86 14.67 -3.02
C ARG A 76 14.02 15.32 -4.12
N ALA A 77 13.04 14.62 -4.68
CA ALA A 77 12.21 15.13 -5.76
C ALA A 77 11.47 16.42 -5.36
N GLY A 78 11.04 16.53 -4.10
CA GLY A 78 10.36 17.72 -3.58
C GLY A 78 11.23 18.98 -3.50
N THR A 79 12.55 18.87 -3.66
CA THR A 79 13.48 20.01 -3.59
C THR A 79 14.24 20.27 -4.88
N ARG A 80 14.01 19.49 -5.95
CA ARG A 80 14.79 19.57 -7.20
C ARG A 80 14.35 20.72 -8.10
N ASP A 81 13.08 21.06 -8.07
CA ASP A 81 12.50 22.15 -8.83
C ASP A 81 11.43 22.85 -7.98
N ALA A 82 11.62 24.13 -7.70
CA ALA A 82 10.72 24.90 -6.82
C ALA A 82 9.31 25.07 -7.40
N ASN A 83 9.12 24.81 -8.70
CA ASN A 83 7.83 24.92 -9.38
C ASN A 83 7.08 23.58 -9.47
N LEU A 84 7.69 22.48 -9.03
CA LEU A 84 7.12 21.13 -9.14
C LEU A 84 6.93 20.51 -7.76
N THR A 85 5.84 19.79 -7.61
CA THR A 85 5.70 18.80 -6.53
C THR A 85 6.62 17.60 -6.78
N ALA A 86 6.92 16.83 -5.74
CA ALA A 86 7.68 15.58 -5.88
C ALA A 86 7.05 14.61 -6.89
N LYS A 87 5.71 14.50 -6.90
CA LYS A 87 4.96 13.68 -7.87
C LYS A 87 5.25 14.12 -9.30
N GLN A 88 5.10 15.41 -9.58
CA GLN A 88 5.33 15.98 -10.92
C GLN A 88 6.78 15.83 -11.36
N TYR A 89 7.74 16.05 -10.47
CA TYR A 89 9.16 15.86 -10.78
C TYR A 89 9.46 14.40 -11.18
N ILE A 90 8.94 13.43 -10.42
CA ILE A 90 9.12 12.01 -10.70
C ILE A 90 8.44 11.62 -12.02
N GLU A 91 7.20 12.05 -12.26
CA GLU A 91 6.48 11.82 -13.51
C GLU A 91 7.24 12.37 -14.72
N ILE A 92 7.72 13.62 -14.63
CA ILE A 92 8.51 14.23 -15.71
C ILE A 92 9.80 13.47 -15.93
N SER A 93 10.48 13.02 -14.86
CA SER A 93 11.72 12.24 -14.97
C SER A 93 11.49 10.88 -15.64
N ILE A 94 10.31 10.27 -15.50
CA ILE A 94 9.97 9.00 -16.17
C ILE A 94 9.57 9.23 -17.63
N LEU A 95 8.77 10.27 -17.90
CA LEU A 95 8.23 10.57 -19.22
C LEU A 95 9.24 11.28 -20.14
N ARG A 96 10.17 12.03 -19.54
CA ARG A 96 11.24 12.79 -20.20
C ARG A 96 12.55 12.62 -19.43
N PRO A 97 13.23 11.47 -19.57
CA PRO A 97 14.42 11.16 -18.76
C PRO A 97 15.61 12.10 -18.95
N ASP A 98 15.64 12.85 -20.04
CA ASP A 98 16.65 13.88 -20.33
C ASP A 98 16.33 15.25 -19.73
N ALA A 99 15.12 15.45 -19.18
CA ALA A 99 14.72 16.72 -18.57
C ALA A 99 15.52 17.05 -17.30
N TYR A 100 15.92 16.03 -16.53
CA TYR A 100 16.68 16.18 -15.29
C TYR A 100 17.79 15.13 -15.21
N LEU A 101 19.01 15.53 -15.57
CA LEU A 101 20.19 14.68 -15.48
C LEU A 101 20.89 14.86 -14.13
N VAL A 102 21.13 13.74 -13.44
CA VAL A 102 21.87 13.73 -12.18
C VAL A 102 23.36 13.76 -12.47
N ALA A 103 24.08 14.72 -11.89
CA ALA A 103 25.53 14.84 -12.05
C ALA A 103 26.24 13.52 -11.69
N GLY A 104 27.19 13.11 -12.54
CA GLY A 104 27.92 11.85 -12.37
C GLY A 104 27.25 10.62 -12.99
N PHE A 105 26.05 10.75 -13.57
CA PHE A 105 25.37 9.66 -14.28
C PHE A 105 25.22 9.94 -15.77
N PRO A 106 25.31 8.92 -16.64
CA PRO A 106 25.08 9.09 -18.07
C PRO A 106 23.59 9.33 -18.35
N ASN A 107 23.28 9.98 -19.48
CA ASN A 107 21.93 10.02 -20.03
C ASN A 107 21.58 8.65 -20.63
N ALA A 108 21.27 7.68 -19.77
CA ALA A 108 21.08 6.28 -20.14
C ALA A 108 19.68 5.73 -19.80
N MET A 109 18.85 6.50 -19.10
CA MET A 109 17.47 6.08 -18.83
C MET A 109 16.67 6.06 -20.15
N PRO A 110 15.96 4.96 -20.48
CA PRO A 110 15.36 4.81 -21.81
C PRO A 110 14.33 5.90 -22.13
N ALA A 111 14.57 6.67 -23.21
CA ALA A 111 13.70 7.76 -23.63
C ALA A 111 12.29 7.29 -24.06
N ASP A 112 12.12 5.99 -24.33
CA ASP A 112 10.85 5.38 -24.69
C ASP A 112 10.12 4.74 -23.49
N LEU A 113 10.64 4.87 -22.26
CA LEU A 113 10.06 4.23 -21.08
C LEU A 113 8.59 4.63 -20.87
N GLY A 114 8.26 5.91 -21.05
CA GLY A 114 6.87 6.39 -20.96
C GLY A 114 5.92 5.75 -21.99
N LYS A 115 6.42 5.17 -23.08
CA LYS A 115 5.62 4.42 -24.05
C LYS A 115 5.42 2.95 -23.68
N LYS A 116 6.21 2.46 -22.71
CA LYS A 116 6.18 1.08 -22.21
C LYS A 116 5.26 0.92 -21.00
N LEU A 117 4.79 2.02 -20.44
CA LEU A 117 3.90 2.06 -19.30
C LEU A 117 2.51 2.51 -19.74
N THR A 118 1.48 1.85 -19.23
CA THR A 118 0.12 2.39 -19.22
C THR A 118 0.03 3.57 -18.25
N SER A 119 -1.05 4.36 -18.34
CA SER A 119 -1.28 5.46 -17.39
C SER A 119 -1.46 4.98 -15.95
N GLU A 120 -2.06 3.79 -15.77
CA GLU A 120 -2.23 3.18 -14.45
C GLU A 120 -0.89 2.71 -13.88
N GLU A 121 -0.04 2.06 -14.69
CA GLU A 121 1.28 1.63 -14.26
C GLU A 121 2.19 2.83 -13.92
N LEU A 122 2.10 3.92 -14.70
CA LEU A 122 2.81 5.15 -14.41
C LEU A 122 2.38 5.75 -13.06
N ASP A 123 1.08 5.91 -12.83
CA ASP A 123 0.58 6.46 -11.56
C ASP A 123 0.93 5.56 -10.37
N ALA A 124 0.85 4.24 -10.56
CA ALA A 124 1.20 3.27 -9.54
C ALA A 124 2.71 3.32 -9.19
N VAL A 125 3.61 3.31 -10.19
CA VAL A 125 5.05 3.35 -9.93
C VAL A 125 5.46 4.69 -9.31
N VAL A 126 4.87 5.80 -9.75
CA VAL A 126 5.09 7.11 -9.12
C VAL A 126 4.64 7.08 -7.66
N THR A 127 3.48 6.50 -7.37
CA THR A 127 2.96 6.36 -6.01
C THR A 127 3.87 5.51 -5.15
N PHE A 128 4.38 4.39 -5.67
CA PHE A 128 5.38 3.58 -4.99
C PHE A 128 6.67 4.38 -4.70
N LEU A 129 7.20 5.10 -5.69
CA LEU A 129 8.42 5.92 -5.51
C LEU A 129 8.22 7.03 -4.46
N LEU A 130 7.01 7.58 -4.34
CA LEU A 130 6.66 8.55 -3.29
C LEU A 130 6.65 7.95 -1.87
N THR A 131 6.65 6.62 -1.75
CA THR A 131 6.83 5.95 -0.45
C THR A 131 8.29 5.83 -0.01
N LEU A 132 9.25 6.04 -0.93
CA LEU A 132 10.68 5.91 -0.67
C LEU A 132 11.24 7.23 -0.11
N LYS A 133 11.32 7.30 1.22
CA LYS A 133 11.89 8.41 2.00
C LYS A 133 13.25 8.04 2.56
#